data_AF-A0A962YZ11-F1
#
_entry.id   AF-A0A962YZ11-F1
#
_cell.length_a   1.000
_cell.length_b   1.000
_cell.length_c   1.000
_cell.angle_alpha   90.00
_cell.angle_beta   90.00
_cell.angle_gamma   90.00
#
_symmetry.space_group_name_H-M   'P 1'
#
loop_
_entity.id
_entity.type
_entity.pdbx_description
1 polymer ?
#
loop_
_entity_poly.entity_id
_entity_poly.type
_entity_poly.pdbx_seq_one_letter_code
_entity_poly.pdbx_strand_id
1 'polypeptide(L)'
;PLLQKQFPEIVDFYLPPEGCSYRMAVISMKKEYPGHAKRVMLGIWSFLRQFMYTKFVIVTDDDVNVRDWQDVIWAMTTRMDPARDTTVIENTPIDYLDFASPVSGLGSKIGFDATNKWPGETSREWGRPIAMSDQVKHRIDAIWESLGIIE
;
A
#
# COMPACT_ATOMS: atom_id res chain seq x y z
N PRO A 1 5.44 12.50 -7.93
CA PRO A 1 5.93 13.90 -7.89
C PRO A 1 5.11 14.85 -7.00
N LEU A 2 3.79 15.01 -7.17
CA LEU A 2 2.98 15.91 -6.33
C LEU A 2 2.68 15.33 -4.94
N LEU A 3 2.25 14.06 -4.87
CA LEU A 3 2.03 13.37 -3.59
C LEU A 3 3.31 13.30 -2.76
N GLN A 4 4.43 12.92 -3.36
CA GLN A 4 5.74 12.84 -2.70
C GLN A 4 6.25 14.18 -2.16
N LYS A 5 5.81 15.32 -2.72
CA LYS A 5 6.15 16.64 -2.16
C LYS A 5 5.42 16.90 -0.83
N GLN A 6 4.18 16.41 -0.72
CA GLN A 6 3.36 16.58 0.48
C GLN A 6 3.63 15.49 1.52
N PHE A 7 3.90 14.28 1.06
CA PHE A 7 4.17 13.08 1.84
C PHE A 7 5.50 12.49 1.37
N PRO A 8 6.64 13.06 1.79
CA PRO A 8 7.97 12.56 1.40
C PRO A 8 8.24 11.11 1.81
N GLU A 9 7.47 10.60 2.78
CA GLU A 9 7.47 9.21 3.18
C GLU A 9 6.98 8.25 2.08
N ILE A 10 6.20 8.71 1.09
CA ILE A 10 5.69 7.86 0.01
C ILE A 10 6.81 7.54 -0.99
N VAL A 11 7.11 6.26 -1.19
CA VAL A 11 8.11 5.77 -2.15
C VAL A 11 7.46 5.54 -3.52
N ASP A 12 6.39 4.76 -3.58
CA ASP A 12 5.59 4.55 -4.80
C ASP A 12 4.09 4.63 -4.48
N PHE A 13 3.31 5.02 -5.48
CA PHE A 13 1.87 5.14 -5.42
C PHE A 13 1.28 4.57 -6.71
N TYR A 14 0.49 3.51 -6.59
CA TYR A 14 -0.05 2.77 -7.72
C TYR A 14 -1.57 2.66 -7.67
N LEU A 15 -2.19 2.89 -8.81
CA LEU A 15 -3.62 2.68 -9.06
C LEU A 15 -3.75 1.52 -10.05
N PRO A 16 -4.03 0.28 -9.59
CA PRO A 16 -4.17 -0.87 -10.47
C PRO A 16 -5.28 -0.66 -11.51
N PRO A 17 -5.04 -0.92 -12.81
CA PRO A 17 -6.06 -0.83 -13.85
C PRO A 17 -7.31 -1.68 -13.58
N GLU A 18 -7.12 -2.88 -13.03
CA GLU A 18 -8.15 -3.82 -12.58
C GLU A 18 -9.00 -3.24 -11.42
N GLY A 19 -8.51 -2.21 -10.71
CA GLY A 19 -9.26 -1.39 -9.76
C GLY A 19 -10.03 -0.24 -10.43
N CYS A 20 -10.39 -0.39 -11.70
CA CYS A 20 -11.01 0.65 -12.54
C CYS A 20 -10.23 1.97 -12.55
N SER A 21 -8.89 1.89 -12.50
CA SER A 21 -7.96 3.04 -12.55
C SER A 21 -8.01 4.05 -11.39
N TYR A 22 -8.98 3.98 -10.47
CA TYR A 22 -9.08 4.93 -9.34
C TYR A 22 -9.70 4.35 -8.06
N ARG A 23 -10.37 3.19 -8.10
CA ARG A 23 -11.14 2.69 -6.94
C ARG A 23 -10.25 2.07 -5.86
N MET A 24 -9.03 1.67 -6.23
CA MET A 24 -8.03 1.12 -5.32
C MET A 24 -6.70 1.85 -5.49
N ALA A 25 -6.02 2.10 -4.39
CA ALA A 25 -4.63 2.55 -4.35
C ALA A 25 -3.78 1.60 -3.51
N VAL A 26 -2.58 1.29 -4.00
CA VAL A 26 -1.55 0.57 -3.27
C VAL A 26 -0.37 1.51 -3.10
N ILE A 27 0.11 1.64 -1.88
CA ILE A 27 1.07 2.66 -1.47
C ILE A 27 2.23 1.97 -0.79
N SER A 28 3.44 2.31 -1.21
CA SER A 28 4.67 1.93 -0.52
C SER A 28 5.25 3.16 0.15
N MET A 29 5.65 3.02 1.41
CA MET A 29 6.14 4.13 2.21
C MET A 29 7.28 3.76 3.15
N LYS A 30 8.09 4.76 3.51
CA LYS A 30 9.07 4.68 4.59
C LYS A 30 8.39 5.02 5.91
N LYS A 31 8.09 4.00 6.71
CA LYS A 31 7.49 4.17 8.03
C LYS A 31 8.51 4.76 9.01
N GLU A 32 8.09 5.77 9.79
CA GLU A 32 8.96 6.49 10.72
C GLU A 32 8.45 6.47 12.16
N TYR A 33 7.18 6.09 12.37
CA TYR A 33 6.57 6.03 13.71
C TYR A 33 5.31 5.12 13.75
N PRO A 34 4.90 4.66 14.94
CA PRO A 34 3.62 3.97 15.15
C PRO A 34 2.42 4.78 14.63
N GLY A 35 1.56 4.15 13.83
CA GLY A 35 0.36 4.77 13.25
C GLY A 35 0.60 5.59 11.97
N HIS A 36 1.82 5.63 11.43
CA HIS A 36 2.16 6.44 10.26
C HIS A 36 1.28 6.11 9.03
N ALA A 37 0.95 4.82 8.83
CA ALA A 37 0.10 4.39 7.72
C ALA A 37 -1.28 5.06 7.73
N LYS A 38 -1.89 5.28 8.90
CA LYS A 38 -3.19 5.96 9.02
C LYS A 38 -3.12 7.41 8.56
N ARG A 39 -2.03 8.12 8.85
CA ARG A 39 -1.81 9.50 8.34
C ARG A 39 -1.79 9.51 6.82
N VAL A 40 -1.10 8.55 6.20
CA VAL A 40 -1.04 8.42 4.74
C VAL A 40 -2.43 8.10 4.17
N MET A 41 -3.16 7.13 4.73
CA MET A 41 -4.53 6.78 4.28
C MET A 41 -5.46 8.00 4.28
N LEU A 42 -5.52 8.72 5.41
CA LEU A 42 -6.36 9.92 5.54
C LEU A 42 -5.92 11.02 4.57
N GLY A 43 -4.62 11.19 4.38
CA GLY A 43 -4.05 12.13 3.43
C GLY A 43 -4.46 11.83 1.98
N ILE A 44 -4.46 10.56 1.57
CA ILE A 44 -4.90 10.17 0.22
C ILE A 44 -6.38 10.46 0.00
N TRP A 45 -7.22 10.21 0.99
CA TRP A 45 -8.66 10.49 0.88
C TRP A 45 -9.02 11.97 0.93
N SER A 46 -8.10 12.86 1.34
CA SER A 46 -8.38 14.29 1.53
C SER A 46 -7.59 15.24 0.64
N PHE A 47 -6.36 14.89 0.25
CA PHE A 47 -5.42 15.87 -0.31
C PHE A 47 -5.69 16.20 -1.78
N LEU A 48 -5.78 15.18 -2.65
CA LEU A 48 -6.03 15.38 -4.08
C LEU A 48 -7.43 14.93 -4.45
N ARG A 49 -8.16 15.82 -5.14
CA ARG A 49 -9.53 15.56 -5.63
C ARG A 49 -9.63 14.29 -6.45
N GLN A 50 -8.57 13.94 -7.18
CA GLN A 50 -8.50 12.73 -8.02
C GLN A 50 -8.63 11.43 -7.22
N PHE A 51 -8.28 11.43 -5.92
CA PHE A 51 -8.28 10.23 -5.08
C PHE A 51 -9.40 10.23 -4.02
N MET A 52 -10.25 11.27 -4.01
CA MET A 52 -11.37 11.37 -3.06
C MET A 52 -12.39 10.23 -3.19
N TYR A 53 -12.49 9.60 -4.36
CA TYR A 53 -13.40 8.47 -4.61
C TYR A 53 -12.71 7.10 -4.55
N THR A 54 -11.40 7.05 -4.27
CA THR A 54 -10.69 5.79 -4.03
C THR A 54 -11.26 5.13 -2.78
N LYS A 55 -11.80 3.93 -2.94
CA LYS A 55 -12.49 3.20 -1.88
C LYS A 55 -11.56 2.35 -1.04
N PHE A 56 -10.57 1.74 -1.68
CA PHE A 56 -9.64 0.80 -1.09
C PHE A 56 -8.24 1.40 -1.08
N VAL A 57 -7.60 1.44 0.08
CA VAL A 57 -6.19 1.86 0.20
C VAL A 57 -5.43 0.75 0.90
N ILE A 58 -4.33 0.30 0.32
CA ILE A 58 -3.39 -0.63 0.96
C ILE A 58 -2.09 0.12 1.17
N VAL A 59 -1.60 0.17 2.40
CA VAL A 59 -0.33 0.81 2.74
C VAL A 59 0.68 -0.26 3.14
N THR A 60 1.84 -0.24 2.51
CA THR A 60 2.94 -1.20 2.63
C THR A 60 4.25 -0.47 2.90
N ASP A 61 5.29 -1.17 3.35
CA ASP A 61 6.62 -0.57 3.52
C ASP A 61 7.35 -0.43 2.16
N ASP A 62 8.56 0.13 2.19
CA ASP A 62 9.40 0.38 1.01
C ASP A 62 10.10 -0.85 0.43
N ASP A 63 9.94 -2.01 1.08
CA ASP A 63 10.41 -3.30 0.59
C ASP A 63 9.39 -4.06 -0.27
N VAL A 64 8.19 -3.49 -0.48
CA VAL A 64 7.10 -4.11 -1.24
C VAL A 64 6.95 -3.47 -2.60
N ASN A 65 7.02 -4.25 -3.68
CA ASN A 65 6.66 -3.76 -5.01
C ASN A 65 5.14 -3.66 -5.16
N VAL A 66 4.60 -2.45 -5.08
CA VAL A 66 3.15 -2.18 -5.14
C VAL A 66 2.49 -2.48 -6.48
N ARG A 67 3.29 -2.82 -7.51
CA ARG A 67 2.82 -3.19 -8.85
C ARG A 67 2.83 -4.71 -9.06
N ASP A 68 3.32 -5.47 -8.08
CA ASP A 68 3.25 -6.93 -8.07
C ASP A 68 2.31 -7.40 -6.97
N TRP A 69 1.20 -8.03 -7.35
CA TRP A 69 0.23 -8.53 -6.39
C TRP A 69 0.78 -9.63 -5.49
N GLN A 70 1.80 -10.38 -5.90
CA GLN A 70 2.40 -11.38 -5.03
C GLN A 70 3.02 -10.73 -3.80
N ASP A 71 3.76 -9.63 -4.00
CA ASP A 71 4.37 -8.83 -2.94
C ASP A 71 3.30 -8.17 -2.05
N VAL A 72 2.28 -7.55 -2.66
CA VAL A 72 1.20 -6.86 -1.92
C VAL A 72 0.41 -7.84 -1.06
N ILE A 73 0.02 -8.99 -1.62
CA ILE A 73 -0.72 -10.03 -0.87
C ILE A 73 0.16 -10.65 0.21
N TRP A 74 1.45 -10.86 -0.05
CA TRP A 74 2.40 -11.31 0.97
C TRP A 74 2.47 -10.33 2.15
N ALA A 75 2.60 -9.03 1.89
CA ALA A 75 2.60 -8.01 2.93
C ALA A 75 1.30 -8.03 3.75
N MET A 76 0.14 -8.07 3.08
CA MET A 76 -1.16 -8.13 3.76
C MET A 76 -1.31 -9.38 4.64
N THR A 77 -0.94 -10.54 4.14
CA THR A 77 -1.17 -11.82 4.83
C THR A 77 -0.15 -12.11 5.94
N THR A 78 1.00 -11.43 5.95
CA THR A 78 2.06 -11.67 6.95
C THR A 78 2.21 -10.54 7.97
N ARG A 79 1.80 -9.31 7.62
CA ARG A 79 2.01 -8.11 8.45
C ARG A 79 0.73 -7.56 9.07
N MET A 80 -0.43 -8.12 8.75
CA MET A 80 -1.72 -7.63 9.24
C MET A 80 -2.40 -8.58 10.22
N ASP A 81 -2.96 -8.00 11.27
CA ASP A 81 -4.15 -8.53 11.94
C ASP A 81 -5.39 -7.83 11.36
N PRO A 82 -6.37 -8.58 10.79
CA PRO A 82 -7.47 -7.96 10.06
C PRO A 82 -8.30 -6.96 10.87
N ALA A 83 -8.58 -7.24 12.14
CA ALA A 83 -9.42 -6.36 12.96
C ALA A 83 -8.66 -5.12 13.43
N ARG A 84 -7.39 -5.27 13.83
CA ARG A 84 -6.56 -4.16 14.32
C ARG A 84 -6.12 -3.22 13.20
N ASP A 85 -5.75 -3.78 12.04
CA ASP A 85 -5.02 -3.06 11.00
C ASP A 85 -5.91 -2.62 9.82
N THR A 86 -7.21 -2.83 9.93
CA THR A 86 -8.21 -2.32 8.98
C THR A 86 -8.87 -1.07 9.54
N THR A 87 -8.92 0.00 8.73
CA THR A 87 -9.64 1.23 9.05
C THR A 87 -10.82 1.37 8.11
N VAL A 88 -12.04 1.43 8.65
CA VAL A 88 -13.25 1.71 7.88
C VAL A 88 -13.77 3.09 8.26
N ILE A 89 -14.08 3.90 7.24
CA ILE A 89 -14.75 5.19 7.42
C ILE A 89 -16.06 5.13 6.63
N GLU A 90 -17.16 5.30 7.33
CA GLU A 90 -18.50 5.28 6.76
C GLU A 90 -18.95 6.68 6.33
N ASN A 91 -20.01 6.76 5.52
CA ASN A 91 -20.67 8.01 5.13
C ASN A 91 -19.72 9.02 4.45
N THR A 92 -18.86 8.53 3.57
CA THR A 92 -17.93 9.33 2.77
C THR A 92 -18.43 9.54 1.33
N PRO A 93 -17.99 10.61 0.64
CA PRO A 93 -18.33 10.83 -0.76
C PRO A 93 -17.80 9.72 -1.66
N ILE A 94 -18.65 9.20 -2.54
CA ILE A 94 -18.33 8.14 -3.53
C ILE A 94 -18.85 8.58 -4.90
N ASP A 95 -18.31 7.99 -5.97
CA ASP A 95 -18.83 8.17 -7.32
C ASP A 95 -20.33 7.81 -7.40
N TYR A 96 -21.14 8.71 -7.97
CA TYR A 96 -22.58 8.53 -8.08
C TYR A 96 -22.98 7.36 -9.00
N LEU A 97 -22.09 6.96 -9.93
CA LEU A 97 -22.29 5.80 -10.81
C LEU A 97 -21.91 4.47 -10.14
N ASP A 98 -21.33 4.50 -8.94
CA ASP A 98 -20.95 3.29 -8.24
C ASP A 98 -22.13 2.67 -7.51
N PHE A 99 -22.80 1.75 -8.20
CA PHE A 99 -23.97 1.01 -7.72
C PHE A 99 -23.69 0.05 -6.55
N ALA A 100 -22.42 -0.19 -6.18
CA ALA A 100 -22.08 -0.97 -5.00
C ALA A 100 -22.13 -0.14 -3.71
N SER A 101 -22.28 1.19 -3.81
CA SER A 101 -22.58 2.04 -2.66
C SER A 101 -24.03 1.86 -2.19
N PRO A 102 -24.31 2.00 -0.88
CA PRO A 102 -25.68 1.85 -0.36
C PRO A 102 -26.62 2.95 -0.84
N VAL A 103 -26.08 4.16 -1.10
CA VAL A 103 -26.82 5.32 -1.59
C VAL A 103 -25.95 6.01 -2.65
N SER A 104 -26.56 6.44 -3.77
CA SER A 104 -25.81 7.14 -4.82
C SER A 104 -25.06 8.36 -4.24
N GLY A 105 -23.75 8.41 -4.47
CA GLY A 105 -22.88 9.47 -3.98
C GLY A 105 -22.34 9.29 -2.56
N LEU A 106 -22.79 8.28 -1.80
CA LEU A 106 -22.46 8.09 -0.39
C LEU A 106 -22.18 6.62 -0.04
N GLY A 107 -21.02 6.35 0.53
CA GLY A 107 -20.65 5.00 0.95
C GLY A 107 -19.48 4.97 1.93
N SER A 108 -18.80 3.83 2.04
CA SER A 108 -17.65 3.67 2.91
C SER A 108 -16.32 3.62 2.14
N LYS A 109 -15.23 3.87 2.86
CA LYS A 109 -13.87 3.62 2.44
C LYS A 109 -13.18 2.71 3.44
N ILE A 110 -12.23 1.93 2.95
CA ILE A 110 -11.47 0.98 3.75
C ILE A 110 -9.99 1.10 3.44
N GLY A 111 -9.20 1.17 4.51
CA GLY A 111 -7.74 1.23 4.49
C GLY A 111 -7.16 0.01 5.18
N PHE A 112 -6.12 -0.57 4.59
CA PHE A 112 -5.41 -1.73 5.09
C PHE A 112 -3.97 -1.34 5.40
N ASP A 113 -3.58 -1.40 6.68
CA ASP A 113 -2.21 -1.15 7.11
C ASP A 113 -1.41 -2.45 7.09
N ALA A 114 -0.80 -2.73 5.93
CA ALA A 114 0.10 -3.85 5.71
C ALA A 114 1.57 -3.50 6.00
N THR A 115 1.86 -2.45 6.76
CA THR A 115 3.23 -2.12 7.17
C THR A 115 3.71 -3.00 8.31
N ASN A 116 5.03 -3.08 8.51
CA ASN A 116 5.63 -3.69 9.68
C ASN A 116 5.15 -3.00 10.96
N LYS A 117 4.79 -3.77 11.98
CA LYS A 117 4.25 -3.23 13.23
C LYS A 117 5.36 -2.97 14.23
N TRP A 118 5.39 -1.74 14.72
CA TRP A 118 6.41 -1.22 15.64
C TRP A 118 5.96 -1.38 17.10
N PRO A 119 6.88 -1.26 18.07
CA PRO A 119 6.51 -1.18 19.48
C PRO A 119 5.43 -0.11 19.71
N GLY A 120 4.37 -0.49 20.42
CA GLY A 120 3.17 0.34 20.62
C GLY A 120 2.01 -0.01 19.68
N GLU A 121 2.28 -0.58 18.50
CA GLU A 121 1.25 -1.17 17.63
C GLU A 121 1.08 -2.67 17.92
N THR A 122 2.15 -3.31 18.39
CA THR A 122 2.19 -4.71 18.82
C THR A 122 3.11 -4.86 20.04
N SER A 123 2.82 -5.88 20.86
CA SER A 123 3.68 -6.32 21.97
C SER A 123 4.50 -7.57 21.62
N ARG A 124 4.32 -8.11 20.41
CA ARG A 124 5.00 -9.33 19.94
C ARG A 124 6.35 -8.98 19.32
N GLU A 125 7.31 -9.91 19.39
CA GLU A 125 8.51 -9.84 18.54
C GLU A 125 8.09 -9.89 17.07
N TRP A 126 8.60 -8.96 16.27
CA TRP A 126 8.28 -8.85 14.85
C TRP A 126 9.26 -9.62 13.97
N GLY A 127 8.75 -10.23 12.91
CA GLY A 127 9.56 -11.01 11.98
C GLY A 127 10.61 -10.16 11.25
N ARG A 128 11.75 -10.78 10.91
CA ARG A 128 12.77 -10.17 10.05
C ARG A 128 12.58 -10.69 8.62
N PRO A 129 12.27 -9.83 7.64
CA PRO A 129 12.15 -10.25 6.24
C PRO A 129 13.45 -10.88 5.74
N ILE A 130 13.32 -11.88 4.87
CA ILE A 130 14.48 -12.46 4.19
C ILE A 130 14.93 -11.46 3.13
N ALA A 131 16.21 -11.10 3.15
CA ALA A 131 16.81 -10.23 2.15
C ALA A 131 18.05 -10.90 1.55
N MET A 132 18.16 -10.88 0.22
CA MET A 132 19.38 -11.29 -0.47
C MET A 132 20.42 -10.18 -0.34
N SER A 133 21.68 -10.54 -0.05
CA SER A 133 22.77 -9.56 0.04
C SER A 133 22.99 -8.83 -1.29
N ASP A 134 23.27 -7.53 -1.22
CA ASP A 134 23.50 -6.70 -2.42
C ASP A 134 24.67 -7.20 -3.27
N GLN A 135 25.71 -7.76 -2.63
CA GLN A 135 26.84 -8.37 -3.33
C GLN A 135 26.40 -9.52 -4.24
N VAL A 136 25.46 -10.37 -3.79
CA VAL A 136 24.93 -11.47 -4.60
C VAL A 136 24.06 -10.94 -5.72
N LYS A 137 23.17 -9.97 -5.43
CA LYS A 137 22.32 -9.35 -6.46
C LYS A 137 23.17 -8.76 -7.59
N HIS A 138 24.11 -7.88 -7.27
CA HIS A 138 24.98 -7.24 -8.25
C HIS A 138 25.79 -8.24 -9.08
N ARG A 139 26.29 -9.31 -8.44
CA ARG A 139 27.02 -10.36 -9.14
C ARG A 139 26.14 -11.07 -10.16
N ILE A 140 24.92 -11.44 -9.78
CA ILE A 140 23.99 -12.15 -10.67
C ILE A 140 23.50 -11.23 -11.78
N ASP A 141 23.18 -9.97 -11.49
CA ASP A 141 22.79 -8.98 -12.49
C ASP A 141 23.87 -8.81 -13.57
N ALA A 142 25.14 -8.75 -13.16
CA ALA A 142 26.28 -8.60 -14.09
C ALA A 142 26.50 -9.80 -15.02
N ILE A 143 26.04 -11.00 -14.63
CA ILE A 143 26.20 -12.22 -15.44
C ILE A 143 24.89 -12.69 -16.07
N TRP A 144 23.75 -12.05 -15.77
CA TRP A 144 22.42 -12.56 -16.10
C TRP A 144 22.25 -12.89 -17.59
N GLU A 145 22.64 -11.97 -18.48
CA GLU A 145 22.57 -12.18 -19.94
C GLU A 145 23.45 -13.34 -20.41
N SER A 146 24.61 -13.55 -19.78
CA SER A 146 25.53 -14.63 -20.14
C SER A 146 25.04 -16.02 -19.75
N LEU A 147 24.04 -16.11 -18.87
CA LEU A 147 23.48 -17.38 -18.41
C LEU A 147 22.56 -18.04 -19.46
N GLY A 148 22.06 -17.29 -20.44
CA GLY A 148 21.22 -17.85 -21.52
C GLY A 148 19.89 -18.45 -21.02
N ILE A 149 19.33 -17.93 -19.93
CA ILE A 149 18.11 -18.47 -19.28
C ILE A 149 16.82 -17.89 -19.89
N ILE A 150 16.90 -16.77 -20.61
CA ILE A 150 15.76 -16.13 -21.27
C ILE A 150 15.94 -16.28 -22.78
N GLU A 151 15.06 -17.03 -23.43
CA GLU A 151 14.84 -17.00 -24.90
C GLU A 151 13.94 -15.82 -25.29
#